data_AF-A0A0G1P3A2-F1
#
_entry.id   AF-A0A0G1P3A2-F1
#
_cell.length_a   1.000
_cell.length_b   1.000
_cell.length_c   1.000
_cell.angle_alpha   90.00
_cell.angle_beta   90.00
_cell.angle_gamma   90.00
#
_symmetry.space_group_name_H-M   'P 1'
#
loop_
_entity.id
_entity.type
_entity.pdbx_description
1 polymer ?
#
loop_
_entity_poly.entity_id
_entity_poly.type
_entity_poly.pdbx_seq_one_letter_code
_entity_poly.pdbx_strand_id
1 'polypeptide(L)'
;MALLVSLLSHADPIFANFIKNMVSEEFLRQLPMRLILSAMILIAMLPLLKLAWRGYRSPLGFLTRGWNREMSVVLAMVVVVLGSFLIIQWPYVFVTVAKETDLSKYGVATYSDYVKKGFGDLLQVAALVWGVAWAALLVGKSKDGQGAKWLIKLQTILGLEFAVFVVSIFRRVWLYQSLHGLTLARLYGLVALIWLVGMMVTMIMRYIKPKLCWVRYEILWTALVVLGTVTLNLERVVVADPPTVNGRTDYVYLARMSEDGYTGWTKAFDHTQSELKRIVDAKLPGIGVDNRREIYYGSLVLQELVEKYYRLILKYGSEKEIKDYMGEILDWEEKMLKQYPELATSRVSGGREQVQRELDEARKVLAGDEWRTVGLVVHSGSRVTRVDTYMFEGYDSGFFGLQTTRAGKIKDISEWGKLLNSSYRERVTYKQMSSEMPIGRVLHAIEDYWVLRLQILKQPDTERMVEVDISFASPGLR
;
A
#
# COMPACT_ATOMS: atom_id res chain seq x y z
N MET A 1 -10.08 25.05 -6.21
CA MET A 1 -8.71 25.49 -6.59
C MET A 1 -7.68 25.11 -5.53
N ALA A 2 -7.77 25.62 -4.30
CA ALA A 2 -6.79 25.34 -3.23
C ALA A 2 -6.55 23.84 -2.99
N LEU A 3 -7.61 23.03 -2.99
CA LEU A 3 -7.50 21.56 -2.87
C LEU A 3 -6.68 20.95 -4.02
N LEU A 4 -6.94 21.34 -5.27
CA LEU A 4 -6.24 20.80 -6.44
C LEU A 4 -4.77 21.25 -6.48
N VAL A 5 -4.47 22.50 -6.12
CA VAL A 5 -3.09 23.00 -5.97
C VAL A 5 -2.36 22.26 -4.85
N SER A 6 -3.02 22.02 -3.71
CA SER A 6 -2.46 21.27 -2.58
C SER A 6 -2.13 19.83 -2.98
N LEU A 7 -3.08 19.13 -3.60
CA LEU A 7 -2.87 17.75 -4.07
C LEU A 7 -1.75 17.67 -5.13
N LEU A 8 -1.71 18.59 -6.09
CA LEU A 8 -0.64 18.62 -7.10
C LEU A 8 0.72 18.96 -6.50
N SER A 9 0.76 19.83 -5.48
CA SER A 9 2.00 20.16 -4.76
C SER A 9 2.48 18.99 -3.91
N HIS A 10 1.57 18.21 -3.33
CA HIS A 10 1.94 17.00 -2.62
C HIS A 10 2.41 15.89 -3.57
N ALA A 11 1.79 15.79 -4.74
CA ALA A 11 2.09 14.80 -5.76
C ALA A 11 3.42 15.03 -6.49
N ASP A 12 3.84 16.29 -6.59
CA ASP A 12 4.99 16.69 -7.39
C ASP A 12 5.85 17.75 -6.67
N PRO A 13 7.07 17.40 -6.22
CA PRO A 13 7.95 18.32 -5.50
C PRO A 13 8.45 19.48 -6.36
N ILE A 14 8.53 19.32 -7.69
CA ILE A 14 8.93 20.40 -8.60
C ILE A 14 7.79 21.43 -8.69
N PHE A 15 6.55 20.94 -8.82
CA PHE A 15 5.37 21.81 -8.75
C PHE A 15 5.26 22.50 -7.38
N ALA A 16 5.53 21.79 -6.28
CA ALA A 16 5.55 22.37 -4.95
C ALA A 16 6.57 23.51 -4.82
N ASN A 17 7.79 23.30 -5.33
CA ASN A 17 8.83 24.33 -5.35
C ASN A 17 8.44 25.53 -6.22
N PHE A 18 7.79 25.30 -7.36
CA PHE A 18 7.25 26.37 -8.19
C PHE A 18 6.20 27.21 -7.44
N ILE A 19 5.23 26.56 -6.78
CA ILE A 19 4.22 27.25 -5.97
C ILE A 19 4.88 28.00 -4.80
N LYS A 20 5.85 27.39 -4.11
CA LYS A 20 6.60 28.01 -3.03
C LYS A 20 7.38 29.25 -3.50
N ASN A 21 7.94 29.21 -4.72
CA ASN A 21 8.64 30.36 -5.30
C ASN A 21 7.67 31.47 -5.75
N MET A 22 6.48 31.12 -6.25
CA MET A 22 5.41 32.11 -6.51
C MET A 22 4.84 32.71 -5.21
N VAL A 23 4.82 31.95 -4.12
CA VAL A 23 4.37 32.36 -2.76
C VAL A 23 5.58 32.57 -1.84
N SER A 24 6.68 33.10 -2.38
CA SER A 24 7.87 33.43 -1.57
C SER A 24 7.62 34.68 -0.71
N GLU A 25 8.33 34.83 0.41
CA GLU A 25 8.19 35.98 1.33
C GLU A 25 8.33 37.35 0.64
N GLU A 26 9.04 37.40 -0.47
CA GLU A 26 9.26 38.59 -1.29
C GLU A 26 7.99 38.97 -2.10
N PHE A 27 7.21 37.99 -2.56
CA PHE A 27 5.89 38.19 -3.16
C PHE A 27 4.84 38.60 -2.11
N LEU A 28 4.87 37.98 -0.92
CA LEU A 28 4.00 38.31 0.22
C LEU A 28 4.27 39.73 0.77
N ARG A 29 5.52 40.21 0.74
CA ARG A 29 5.86 41.60 1.10
C ARG A 29 5.32 42.64 0.11
N GLN A 30 5.12 42.27 -1.16
CA GLN A 30 4.59 43.18 -2.20
C GLN A 30 3.06 43.15 -2.33
N LEU A 31 2.39 42.20 -1.67
CA LEU A 31 0.93 42.02 -1.70
C LEU A 31 0.12 43.23 -1.20
N PRO A 32 0.50 43.97 -0.15
CA PRO A 32 -0.27 45.16 0.27
C PRO A 32 -0.27 46.25 -0.80
N MET A 33 0.89 46.52 -1.41
CA MET A 33 1.02 47.52 -2.47
C MET A 33 0.22 47.14 -3.72
N ARG A 34 0.21 45.85 -4.09
CA ARG A 34 -0.57 45.33 -5.22
C ARG A 34 -2.07 45.30 -4.94
N LEU A 35 -2.50 45.00 -3.72
CA LEU A 35 -3.89 45.09 -3.29
C LEU A 35 -4.40 46.54 -3.35
N ILE A 36 -3.60 47.50 -2.88
CA ILE A 36 -3.92 48.93 -2.97
C ILE A 36 -4.04 49.38 -4.43
N LEU A 37 -3.07 49.03 -5.28
CA LEU A 37 -3.13 49.36 -6.72
C LEU A 37 -4.32 48.70 -7.42
N SER A 38 -4.62 47.43 -7.12
CA SER A 38 -5.78 46.73 -7.68
C SER A 38 -7.11 47.30 -7.17
N ALA A 39 -7.18 47.74 -5.91
CA ALA A 39 -8.33 48.43 -5.35
C ALA A 39 -8.51 49.82 -5.98
N MET A 40 -7.42 50.55 -6.22
CA MET A 40 -7.46 51.84 -6.92
C MET A 40 -7.93 51.69 -8.37
N ILE A 41 -7.44 50.68 -9.09
CA ILE A 41 -7.87 50.36 -10.46
C ILE A 41 -9.34 49.92 -10.47
N LEU A 42 -9.77 49.11 -9.50
CA LEU A 42 -11.15 48.68 -9.33
C LEU A 42 -12.07 49.88 -9.06
N ILE A 43 -11.67 50.79 -8.15
CA ILE A 43 -12.42 52.01 -7.82
C ILE A 43 -12.48 52.95 -9.03
N ALA A 44 -11.40 53.09 -9.79
CA ALA A 44 -11.36 53.87 -11.02
C ALA A 44 -12.22 53.26 -12.16
N MET A 45 -12.46 51.94 -12.13
CA MET A 45 -13.30 51.21 -13.08
C MET A 45 -14.78 51.09 -12.66
N LEU A 46 -15.14 51.42 -11.42
CA LEU A 46 -16.54 51.44 -10.94
C LEU A 46 -17.50 52.32 -11.78
N PRO A 47 -17.12 53.52 -12.28
CA PRO A 47 -18.01 54.31 -13.13
C PRO A 47 -18.22 53.72 -14.53
N LEU A 48 -17.26 52.95 -15.06
CA LEU A 48 -17.41 52.21 -16.33
C LEU A 48 -18.38 51.03 -16.19
N LEU A 49 -18.41 50.38 -15.03
CA LEU A 49 -19.40 49.34 -14.69
C LEU A 49 -20.83 49.88 -14.56
N LYS A 50 -21.00 51.13 -14.08
CA LYS A 50 -22.31 51.79 -14.03
C LYS A 50 -22.85 52.21 -15.41
N LEU A 51 -21.98 52.48 -16.38
CA LEU A 51 -22.40 52.81 -17.76
C LEU A 51 -23.04 51.60 -18.49
N ALA A 52 -22.70 50.37 -18.08
CA ALA A 52 -23.26 49.13 -18.64
C ALA A 52 -24.55 48.66 -17.93
N TRP A 53 -25.08 49.41 -16.97
CA TRP A 53 -26.17 48.98 -16.09
C TRP A 53 -27.45 49.81 -16.30
N ARG A 54 -28.08 49.65 -17.47
CA ARG A 54 -29.53 49.86 -17.63
C ARG A 54 -30.20 48.50 -17.81
N GLY A 55 -30.81 48.00 -16.73
CA GLY A 55 -31.61 46.78 -16.73
C GLY A 55 -31.75 46.19 -15.32
N TYR A 56 -32.77 46.62 -14.59
CA TYR A 56 -33.17 46.06 -13.30
C TYR A 56 -33.55 44.56 -13.44
N ARG A 57 -33.08 43.69 -12.54
CA ARG A 57 -33.50 42.27 -12.44
C ARG A 57 -33.84 41.94 -10.98
N SER A 58 -34.93 41.21 -10.78
CA SER A 58 -35.56 40.97 -9.48
C SER A 58 -34.68 40.21 -8.48
N PRO A 59 -34.88 40.44 -7.16
CA PRO A 59 -34.11 39.80 -6.08
C PRO A 59 -34.36 38.29 -5.91
N LEU A 60 -35.33 37.71 -6.64
CA LEU A 60 -35.67 36.27 -6.64
C LEU A 60 -35.05 35.48 -7.80
N GLY A 61 -34.15 36.08 -8.60
CA GLY A 61 -33.48 35.44 -9.73
C GLY A 61 -32.38 34.42 -9.37
N PHE A 62 -32.09 34.19 -8.10
CA PHE A 62 -31.09 33.20 -7.67
C PHE A 62 -31.56 31.75 -7.91
N LEU A 63 -32.87 31.50 -7.77
CA LEU A 63 -33.50 30.19 -8.00
C LEU A 63 -33.65 29.85 -9.49
N THR A 64 -33.59 30.84 -10.38
CA THR A 64 -33.64 30.68 -11.85
C THR A 64 -32.30 30.93 -12.54
N ARG A 65 -31.23 31.13 -11.77
CA ARG A 65 -29.89 31.39 -12.30
C ARG A 65 -29.34 30.13 -12.93
N GLY A 66 -29.07 30.17 -14.23
CA GLY A 66 -28.29 29.11 -14.87
C GLY A 66 -26.89 29.09 -14.25
N TRP A 67 -26.56 28.01 -13.54
CA TRP A 67 -25.23 27.76 -12.94
C TRP A 67 -24.10 27.69 -13.98
N ASN A 68 -24.43 27.84 -15.27
CA ASN A 68 -23.49 27.82 -16.39
C ASN A 68 -22.31 28.79 -16.21
N ARG A 69 -22.54 29.99 -15.67
CA ARG A 69 -21.45 30.99 -15.47
C ARG A 69 -20.52 30.59 -14.34
N GLU A 70 -21.06 30.17 -13.21
CA GLU A 70 -20.29 29.74 -12.04
C GLU A 70 -19.47 28.48 -12.38
N MET A 71 -20.09 27.52 -13.06
CA MET A 71 -19.40 26.31 -13.49
C MET A 71 -18.34 26.58 -14.57
N SER A 72 -18.54 27.58 -15.43
CA SER A 72 -17.51 28.01 -16.39
C SER A 72 -16.27 28.55 -15.69
N VAL A 73 -16.44 29.31 -14.61
CA VAL A 73 -15.32 29.83 -13.81
C VAL A 73 -14.58 28.68 -13.13
N VAL A 74 -15.30 27.74 -12.53
CA VAL A 74 -14.70 26.55 -11.90
C VAL A 74 -13.91 25.71 -12.92
N LEU A 75 -14.50 25.44 -14.09
CA LEU A 75 -13.83 24.71 -15.18
C LEU A 75 -12.58 25.45 -15.68
N ALA A 76 -12.69 26.76 -15.93
CA ALA A 76 -11.56 27.56 -16.38
C ALA A 76 -10.41 27.55 -15.37
N MET A 77 -10.71 27.61 -14.06
CA MET A 77 -9.70 27.47 -13.01
C MET A 77 -9.03 26.10 -13.03
N VAL A 78 -9.79 25.02 -13.20
CA VAL A 78 -9.22 23.67 -13.28
C VAL A 78 -8.32 23.53 -14.51
N VAL A 79 -8.75 24.02 -15.67
CA VAL A 79 -7.96 24.05 -16.90
C VAL A 79 -6.65 24.82 -16.69
N VAL A 80 -6.71 26.03 -16.13
CA VAL A 80 -5.50 26.83 -15.89
C VAL A 80 -4.53 26.13 -14.95
N VAL A 81 -5.01 25.54 -13.85
CA VAL A 81 -4.12 24.87 -12.89
C VAL A 81 -3.56 23.57 -13.46
N LEU A 82 -4.39 22.75 -14.11
CA LEU A 82 -3.94 21.50 -14.73
C LEU A 82 -2.98 21.76 -15.90
N GLY A 83 -3.30 22.72 -16.77
CA GLY A 83 -2.42 23.16 -17.85
C GLY A 83 -1.09 23.69 -17.32
N SER A 84 -1.09 24.52 -16.26
CA SER A 84 0.15 25.00 -15.62
C SER A 84 1.00 23.86 -15.07
N PHE A 85 0.36 22.89 -14.43
CA PHE A 85 1.01 21.68 -13.95
C PHE A 85 1.64 20.91 -15.11
N LEU A 86 0.90 20.65 -16.20
CA LEU A 86 1.40 19.93 -17.37
C LEU A 86 2.55 20.65 -18.09
N ILE A 87 2.52 21.98 -18.16
CA ILE A 87 3.62 22.78 -18.72
C ILE A 87 4.89 22.59 -17.89
N ILE A 88 4.78 22.63 -16.56
CA ILE A 88 5.90 22.34 -15.66
C ILE A 88 6.34 20.89 -15.84
N GLN A 89 5.39 19.96 -16.06
CA GLN A 89 5.66 18.54 -16.27
C GLN A 89 6.43 18.21 -17.55
N TRP A 90 6.24 19.03 -18.58
CA TRP A 90 6.61 18.71 -19.95
C TRP A 90 8.09 18.32 -20.14
N PRO A 91 9.07 19.11 -19.65
CA PRO A 91 10.48 18.85 -19.92
C PRO A 91 10.97 17.53 -19.31
N TYR A 92 10.48 17.16 -18.12
CA TYR A 92 11.00 15.99 -17.41
C TYR A 92 10.20 14.73 -17.65
N VAL A 93 8.87 14.82 -17.82
CA VAL A 93 8.07 13.62 -18.13
C VAL A 93 8.22 13.27 -19.59
N PHE A 94 8.21 14.24 -20.51
CA PHE A 94 8.07 13.95 -21.94
C PHE A 94 9.39 14.01 -22.72
N VAL A 95 10.28 14.96 -22.41
CA VAL A 95 11.45 15.27 -23.25
C VAL A 95 12.71 14.49 -22.84
N THR A 96 13.11 14.50 -21.55
CA THR A 96 14.38 13.89 -21.18
C THR A 96 14.27 12.39 -20.94
N VAL A 97 15.11 11.60 -21.62
CA VAL A 97 15.35 10.18 -21.29
C VAL A 97 16.07 10.15 -19.95
N ALA A 98 15.54 9.34 -19.03
CA ALA A 98 15.86 9.28 -17.60
C ALA A 98 17.31 8.91 -17.22
N LYS A 99 18.29 9.07 -18.10
CA LYS A 99 19.67 8.70 -17.78
C LYS A 99 20.45 9.79 -17.06
N GLU A 100 20.43 11.06 -17.44
CA GLU A 100 21.32 12.06 -16.81
C GLU A 100 20.80 13.51 -16.93
N THR A 101 19.58 13.80 -16.44
CA THR A 101 19.26 15.21 -16.14
C THR A 101 19.49 15.49 -14.68
N ASP A 102 20.43 16.39 -14.45
CA ASP A 102 20.84 17.01 -13.19
C ASP A 102 19.63 17.62 -12.44
N LEU A 103 18.84 16.77 -11.80
CA LEU A 103 17.70 17.10 -10.92
C LEU A 103 18.17 17.77 -9.60
N SER A 104 19.48 17.88 -9.40
CA SER A 104 20.11 18.60 -8.29
C SER A 104 19.62 20.06 -8.19
N LYS A 105 19.36 20.72 -9.34
CA LYS A 105 18.81 22.09 -9.40
C LYS A 105 17.43 22.26 -8.73
N TYR A 106 16.70 21.16 -8.52
CA TYR A 106 15.38 21.17 -7.89
C TYR A 106 15.35 20.48 -6.51
N GLY A 107 16.53 20.17 -5.95
CA GLY A 107 16.65 19.58 -4.61
C GLY A 107 16.35 18.09 -4.53
N VAL A 108 16.38 17.37 -5.66
CA VAL A 108 16.12 15.93 -5.70
C VAL A 108 17.41 15.19 -6.09
N ALA A 109 17.99 14.46 -5.13
CA ALA A 109 19.32 13.85 -5.26
C ALA A 109 19.39 12.72 -6.30
N THR A 110 18.27 12.05 -6.61
CA THR A 110 18.20 11.00 -7.65
C THR A 110 16.77 10.87 -8.15
N TYR A 111 16.57 10.53 -9.44
CA TYR A 111 15.23 10.29 -10.02
C TYR A 111 14.41 9.28 -9.20
N SER A 112 15.06 8.30 -8.58
CA SER A 112 14.43 7.34 -7.68
C SER A 112 13.75 7.97 -6.45
N ASP A 113 14.21 9.12 -5.95
CA ASP A 113 13.55 9.84 -4.85
C ASP A 113 12.38 10.71 -5.33
N TYR A 114 12.46 11.22 -6.56
CA TYR A 114 11.38 11.95 -7.21
C TYR A 114 10.11 11.11 -7.39
N VAL A 115 10.26 9.81 -7.68
CA VAL A 115 9.13 8.94 -8.04
C VAL A 115 8.52 8.18 -6.85
N LYS A 116 9.14 8.23 -5.66
CA LYS A 116 8.66 7.50 -4.47
C LYS A 116 7.35 8.03 -3.87
N LYS A 117 6.88 9.23 -4.23
CA LYS A 117 5.63 9.83 -3.72
C LYS A 117 4.78 10.45 -4.85
N GLY A 118 3.47 10.33 -4.73
CA GLY A 118 2.52 11.11 -5.53
C GLY A 118 1.61 10.35 -6.48
N PHE A 119 1.80 9.05 -6.74
CA PHE A 119 0.89 8.32 -7.65
C PHE A 119 -0.55 8.30 -7.13
N GLY A 120 -0.74 8.00 -5.85
CA GLY A 120 -2.06 8.04 -5.21
C GLY A 120 -2.68 9.44 -5.25
N ASP A 121 -1.88 10.49 -5.04
CA ASP A 121 -2.33 11.88 -5.14
C ASP A 121 -2.72 12.26 -6.58
N LEU A 122 -1.95 11.84 -7.59
CA LEU A 122 -2.29 12.04 -9.00
C LEU A 122 -3.58 11.32 -9.40
N LEU A 123 -3.83 10.14 -8.85
CA LEU A 123 -5.08 9.41 -9.05
C LEU A 123 -6.27 10.16 -8.40
N GLN A 124 -6.09 10.73 -7.20
CA GLN A 124 -7.10 11.58 -6.58
C GLN A 124 -7.38 12.84 -7.41
N VAL A 125 -6.34 13.46 -7.97
CA VAL A 125 -6.48 14.61 -8.89
C VAL A 125 -7.25 14.18 -10.14
N ALA A 126 -6.93 13.03 -10.74
CA ALA A 126 -7.65 12.52 -11.90
C ALA A 126 -9.15 12.31 -11.59
N ALA A 127 -9.46 11.71 -10.44
CA ALA A 127 -10.83 11.52 -10.00
C ALA A 127 -11.57 12.85 -9.76
N LEU A 128 -10.89 13.84 -9.17
CA LEU A 128 -11.45 15.17 -8.94
C LEU A 128 -11.71 15.92 -10.25
N VAL A 129 -10.76 15.89 -11.19
CA VAL A 129 -10.90 16.50 -12.52
C VAL A 129 -12.08 15.87 -13.27
N TRP A 130 -12.19 14.54 -13.25
CA TRP A 130 -13.33 13.83 -13.82
C TRP A 130 -14.66 14.25 -13.15
N GLY A 131 -14.71 14.30 -11.82
CA GLY A 131 -15.92 14.69 -11.07
C GLY A 131 -16.38 16.12 -11.38
N VAL A 132 -15.45 17.06 -11.48
CA VAL A 132 -15.75 18.45 -11.90
C VAL A 132 -16.25 18.48 -13.35
N ALA A 133 -15.63 17.73 -14.24
CA ALA A 133 -16.04 17.65 -15.64
C ALA A 133 -17.46 17.06 -15.78
N TRP A 134 -17.78 16.04 -14.98
CA TRP A 134 -19.11 15.41 -14.93
C TRP A 134 -20.18 16.35 -14.37
N ALA A 135 -19.88 17.08 -13.28
CA ALA A 135 -20.78 18.09 -12.74
C ALA A 135 -21.09 19.19 -13.77
N ALA A 136 -20.09 19.58 -14.57
CA ALA A 136 -20.29 20.57 -15.61
C ALA A 136 -21.16 20.05 -16.76
N LEU A 137 -21.09 18.75 -17.06
CA LEU A 137 -21.98 18.12 -18.04
C LEU A 137 -23.44 18.17 -17.59
N LEU A 138 -23.72 17.96 -16.29
CA LEU A 138 -25.09 18.04 -15.75
C LEU A 138 -25.66 19.44 -15.87
N VAL A 139 -24.86 20.46 -15.55
CA VAL A 139 -25.26 21.87 -15.63
C VAL A 139 -25.43 22.32 -17.09
N GLY A 140 -24.52 21.90 -17.98
CA GLY A 140 -24.48 22.27 -19.39
C GLY A 140 -25.62 21.73 -20.26
N LYS A 141 -26.44 20.79 -19.76
CA LYS A 141 -27.66 20.32 -20.46
C LYS A 141 -28.75 21.40 -20.58
N SER A 142 -28.62 22.50 -19.85
CA SER A 142 -29.65 23.54 -19.76
C SER A 142 -29.44 24.66 -20.80
N LYS A 143 -30.19 24.54 -21.91
CA LYS A 143 -30.58 25.56 -22.90
C LYS A 143 -29.51 26.08 -23.89
N ASP A 144 -29.94 26.20 -25.14
CA ASP A 144 -29.23 26.86 -26.25
C ASP A 144 -28.86 28.30 -25.89
N GLY A 145 -27.56 28.59 -25.86
CA GLY A 145 -27.03 29.91 -25.56
C GLY A 145 -25.51 29.97 -25.66
N GLN A 146 -24.95 31.18 -25.74
CA GLN A 146 -23.51 31.40 -25.86
C GLN A 146 -22.71 30.82 -24.67
N GLY A 147 -23.32 30.80 -23.47
CA GLY A 147 -22.72 30.20 -22.27
C GLY A 147 -22.56 28.68 -22.33
N ALA A 148 -23.50 27.97 -22.97
CA ALA A 148 -23.38 26.52 -23.18
C ALA A 148 -22.26 26.18 -24.16
N LYS A 149 -22.13 26.97 -25.25
CA LYS A 149 -21.02 26.82 -26.22
C LYS A 149 -19.65 27.04 -25.56
N TRP A 150 -19.54 27.99 -24.63
CA TRP A 150 -18.31 28.24 -23.89
C TRP A 150 -17.95 27.09 -22.94
N LEU A 151 -18.92 26.55 -22.20
CA LEU A 151 -18.72 25.37 -21.34
C LEU A 151 -18.21 24.15 -22.12
N ILE A 152 -18.79 23.88 -23.30
CA ILE A 152 -18.37 22.77 -24.16
C ILE A 152 -16.90 22.95 -24.60
N LYS A 153 -16.49 24.18 -24.96
CA LYS A 153 -15.09 24.47 -25.30
C LYS A 153 -14.16 24.18 -24.13
N LEU A 154 -14.48 24.68 -22.92
CA LEU A 154 -13.69 24.43 -21.72
C LEU A 154 -13.60 22.94 -21.38
N GLN A 155 -14.69 22.19 -21.52
CA GLN A 155 -14.70 20.74 -21.30
C GLN A 155 -13.88 19.98 -22.34
N THR A 156 -13.85 20.45 -23.58
CA THR A 156 -13.02 19.86 -24.65
C THR A 156 -11.53 20.07 -24.34
N ILE A 157 -11.15 21.29 -23.94
CA ILE A 157 -9.78 21.61 -23.52
C ILE A 157 -9.39 20.76 -22.31
N LEU A 158 -10.25 20.71 -21.28
CA LEU A 158 -10.01 19.89 -20.10
C LEU A 158 -9.86 18.40 -20.43
N GLY A 159 -10.65 17.89 -21.38
CA GLY A 159 -10.53 16.51 -21.86
C GLY A 159 -9.18 16.23 -22.52
N LEU A 160 -8.67 17.18 -23.30
CA LEU A 160 -7.34 17.07 -23.93
C LEU A 160 -6.23 17.14 -22.87
N GLU A 161 -6.29 18.09 -21.94
CA GLU A 161 -5.35 18.17 -20.82
C GLU A 161 -5.37 16.91 -19.96
N PHE A 162 -6.56 16.38 -19.69
CA PHE A 162 -6.72 15.12 -18.95
C PHE A 162 -6.08 13.95 -19.70
N ALA A 163 -6.19 13.87 -21.02
CA ALA A 163 -5.52 12.84 -21.80
C ALA A 163 -3.99 12.93 -21.67
N VAL A 164 -3.42 14.14 -21.79
CA VAL A 164 -1.97 14.37 -21.59
C VAL A 164 -1.56 14.03 -20.16
N PHE A 165 -2.39 14.39 -19.17
CA PHE A 165 -2.17 14.08 -17.76
C PHE A 165 -2.16 12.58 -17.47
N VAL A 166 -3.08 11.81 -18.06
CA VAL A 166 -3.10 10.36 -17.96
C VAL A 166 -1.85 9.74 -18.56
N VAL A 167 -1.41 10.21 -19.74
CA VAL A 167 -0.17 9.74 -20.37
C VAL A 167 1.04 10.06 -19.48
N SER A 168 1.05 11.23 -18.83
CA SER A 168 2.08 11.59 -17.85
C SER A 168 2.13 10.61 -16.68
N ILE A 169 0.97 10.30 -16.08
CA ILE A 169 0.87 9.31 -14.99
C ILE A 169 1.37 7.95 -15.46
N PHE A 170 0.92 7.48 -16.62
CA PHE A 170 1.29 6.17 -17.16
C PHE A 170 2.81 6.07 -17.37
N ARG A 171 3.43 7.09 -17.98
CA ARG A 171 4.88 7.13 -18.18
C ARG A 171 5.65 7.12 -16.86
N ARG A 172 5.16 7.84 -15.83
CA ARG A 172 5.76 7.83 -14.49
C ARG A 172 5.70 6.43 -13.85
N VAL A 173 4.54 5.75 -13.95
CA VAL A 173 4.38 4.40 -13.40
C VAL A 173 5.26 3.39 -14.14
N TRP A 174 5.29 3.45 -15.47
CA TRP A 174 6.10 2.57 -16.31
C TRP A 174 7.59 2.67 -15.97
N LEU A 175 8.11 3.89 -15.86
CA LEU A 175 9.52 4.11 -15.54
C LEU A 175 9.86 3.63 -14.12
N TYR A 176 8.95 3.81 -13.16
CA TYR A 176 9.13 3.25 -11.83
C TYR A 176 9.15 1.73 -11.82
N GLN A 177 8.21 1.10 -12.53
CA GLN A 177 8.16 -0.36 -12.66
C GLN A 177 9.46 -0.89 -13.25
N SER A 178 10.01 -0.24 -14.27
CA SER A 178 11.27 -0.67 -14.88
C SER A 178 12.48 -0.67 -13.93
N LEU A 179 12.42 0.09 -12.82
CA LEU A 179 13.49 0.20 -11.83
C LEU A 179 13.23 -0.60 -10.55
N HIS A 180 11.96 -0.78 -10.16
CA HIS A 180 11.57 -1.27 -8.84
C HIS A 180 10.53 -2.40 -8.86
N GLY A 181 10.15 -2.91 -10.03
CA GLY A 181 9.14 -3.94 -10.21
C GLY A 181 7.71 -3.48 -9.88
N LEU A 182 6.76 -4.41 -9.95
CA LEU A 182 5.35 -4.15 -9.69
C LEU A 182 5.00 -4.22 -8.20
N THR A 183 4.01 -3.43 -7.80
CA THR A 183 3.32 -3.60 -6.51
C THR A 183 1.82 -3.57 -6.72
N LEU A 184 1.08 -4.15 -5.78
CA LEU A 184 -0.38 -4.15 -5.82
C LEU A 184 -0.95 -2.73 -5.84
N ALA A 185 -0.40 -1.82 -5.03
CA ALA A 185 -0.85 -0.43 -5.01
C ALA A 185 -0.76 0.25 -6.40
N ARG A 186 0.30 -0.04 -7.17
CA ARG A 186 0.46 0.49 -8.54
C ARG A 186 -0.53 -0.16 -9.51
N LEU A 187 -0.69 -1.47 -9.47
CA LEU A 187 -1.63 -2.17 -10.33
C LEU A 187 -3.09 -1.74 -10.07
N TYR A 188 -3.52 -1.70 -8.82
CA TYR A 188 -4.87 -1.23 -8.47
C TYR A 188 -5.08 0.23 -8.87
N GLY A 189 -4.08 1.09 -8.72
CA GLY A 189 -4.19 2.45 -9.20
C GLY A 189 -4.20 2.56 -10.73
N LEU A 190 -3.49 1.69 -11.47
CA LEU A 190 -3.59 1.61 -12.92
C LEU A 190 -4.98 1.15 -13.37
N VAL A 191 -5.56 0.16 -12.69
CA VAL A 191 -6.94 -0.29 -12.91
C VAL A 191 -7.92 0.87 -12.68
N ALA A 192 -7.77 1.62 -11.59
CA ALA A 192 -8.58 2.80 -11.30
C ALA A 192 -8.38 3.90 -12.36
N LEU A 193 -7.15 4.09 -12.84
CA LEU A 193 -6.85 5.04 -13.91
C LEU A 193 -7.52 4.65 -15.23
N ILE A 194 -7.47 3.36 -15.61
CA ILE A 194 -8.16 2.81 -16.78
C ILE A 194 -9.67 3.02 -16.66
N TRP A 195 -10.23 2.78 -15.48
CA TRP A 195 -11.64 3.05 -15.21
C TRP A 195 -11.99 4.53 -15.41
N LEU A 196 -11.21 5.45 -14.84
CA LEU A 196 -11.38 6.91 -14.99
C LEU A 196 -11.25 7.36 -16.46
N VAL A 197 -10.31 6.79 -17.21
CA VAL A 197 -10.15 7.09 -18.65
C VAL A 197 -11.43 6.72 -19.40
N GLY A 198 -11.96 5.52 -19.19
CA GLY A 198 -13.22 5.14 -19.85
C GLY A 198 -14.39 6.04 -19.45
N MET A 199 -14.47 6.44 -18.18
CA MET A 199 -15.49 7.38 -17.69
C MET A 199 -15.33 8.81 -18.28
N MET A 200 -14.11 9.26 -18.52
CA MET A 200 -13.85 10.54 -19.20
C MET A 200 -14.20 10.43 -20.69
N VAL A 201 -13.90 9.30 -21.34
CA VAL A 201 -14.26 9.06 -22.74
C VAL A 201 -15.77 9.04 -22.93
N THR A 202 -16.53 8.34 -22.09
CA THR A 202 -18.01 8.36 -22.18
C THR A 202 -18.55 9.77 -21.97
N MET A 203 -17.94 10.57 -21.09
CA MET A 203 -18.28 11.98 -20.89
C MET A 203 -18.08 12.80 -22.17
N ILE A 204 -16.93 12.67 -22.84
CA ILE A 204 -16.65 13.38 -24.11
C ILE A 204 -17.64 12.92 -25.19
N MET A 205 -17.91 11.63 -25.28
CA MET A 205 -18.80 11.07 -26.30
C MET A 205 -20.27 11.47 -26.12
N ARG A 206 -20.70 11.85 -24.92
CA ARG A 206 -22.05 12.43 -24.67
C ARG A 206 -22.27 13.72 -25.45
N TYR A 207 -21.23 14.50 -25.74
CA TYR A 207 -21.34 15.71 -26.58
C TYR A 207 -21.54 15.38 -28.06
N ILE A 208 -20.91 14.30 -28.54
CA ILE A 208 -20.97 13.88 -29.94
C ILE A 208 -22.29 13.17 -30.24
N LYS A 209 -22.77 12.32 -29.31
CA LYS A 209 -24.01 11.54 -29.47
C LYS A 209 -24.93 11.71 -28.25
N PRO A 210 -25.65 12.85 -28.13
CA PRO A 210 -26.46 13.14 -26.94
C PRO A 210 -27.70 12.25 -26.80
N LYS A 211 -28.19 11.67 -27.90
CA LYS A 211 -29.38 10.78 -27.90
C LYS A 211 -29.12 9.38 -27.34
N LEU A 212 -27.85 9.00 -27.14
CA LEU A 212 -27.49 7.67 -26.66
C LEU A 212 -27.49 7.62 -25.12
N CYS A 213 -28.00 6.53 -24.55
CA CYS A 213 -27.97 6.28 -23.11
C CYS A 213 -26.57 5.85 -22.64
N TRP A 214 -25.63 6.79 -22.58
CA TRP A 214 -24.24 6.57 -22.18
C TRP A 214 -24.05 5.91 -20.80
N VAL A 215 -25.03 6.06 -19.90
CA VAL A 215 -25.04 5.39 -18.59
C VAL A 215 -24.92 3.86 -18.73
N ARG A 216 -25.54 3.26 -19.77
CA ARG A 216 -25.44 1.83 -20.03
C ARG A 216 -24.00 1.40 -20.33
N TYR A 217 -23.25 2.22 -21.07
CA TYR A 217 -21.86 1.96 -21.40
C TYR A 217 -20.92 2.18 -20.20
N GLU A 218 -21.22 3.13 -19.33
CA GLU A 218 -20.48 3.35 -18.07
C GLU A 218 -20.65 2.17 -17.10
N ILE A 219 -21.87 1.65 -16.98
CA ILE A 219 -22.15 0.43 -16.20
C ILE A 219 -21.42 -0.76 -16.81
N LEU A 220 -21.51 -0.95 -18.13
CA LEU A 220 -20.82 -2.02 -18.84
C LEU A 220 -19.30 -1.93 -18.67
N TRP A 221 -18.73 -0.73 -18.79
CA TRP A 221 -17.30 -0.49 -18.62
C TRP A 221 -16.86 -0.78 -17.18
N THR A 222 -17.62 -0.32 -16.19
CA THR A 222 -17.34 -0.62 -14.78
C THR A 222 -17.38 -2.13 -14.53
N ALA A 223 -18.40 -2.82 -15.04
CA ALA A 223 -18.50 -4.27 -14.93
C ALA A 223 -17.30 -4.95 -15.60
N LEU A 224 -16.89 -4.52 -16.79
CA LEU A 224 -15.74 -5.07 -17.51
C LEU A 224 -14.45 -4.87 -16.73
N VAL A 225 -14.20 -3.68 -16.17
CA VAL A 225 -12.98 -3.41 -15.38
C VAL A 225 -12.95 -4.22 -14.10
N VAL A 226 -14.08 -4.32 -13.39
CA VAL A 226 -14.19 -5.14 -12.17
C VAL A 226 -13.98 -6.62 -12.49
N LEU A 227 -14.67 -7.15 -13.52
CA LEU A 227 -14.50 -8.53 -13.97
C LEU A 227 -13.08 -8.81 -14.44
N GLY A 228 -12.46 -7.88 -15.18
CA GLY A 228 -11.06 -7.96 -15.58
C GLY A 228 -10.12 -8.05 -14.37
N THR A 229 -10.36 -7.26 -13.34
CA THR A 229 -9.55 -7.28 -12.11
C THR A 229 -9.66 -8.61 -11.37
N VAL A 230 -10.87 -9.15 -11.26
CA VAL A 230 -11.13 -10.45 -10.59
C VAL A 230 -10.54 -11.61 -11.39
N THR A 231 -10.63 -11.58 -12.72
CA THR A 231 -10.18 -12.67 -13.59
C THR A 231 -8.66 -12.72 -13.75
N LEU A 232 -8.00 -11.55 -13.84
CA LEU A 232 -6.55 -11.49 -14.06
C LEU A 232 -5.73 -11.89 -12.83
N ASN A 233 -6.31 -11.86 -11.63
CA ASN A 233 -5.60 -12.03 -10.34
C ASN A 233 -4.32 -11.18 -10.30
N LEU A 234 -4.46 -9.93 -9.85
CA LEU A 234 -3.36 -8.97 -9.84
C LEU A 234 -2.16 -9.44 -8.99
N GLU A 235 -2.37 -10.23 -7.94
CA GLU A 235 -1.25 -10.78 -7.15
C GLU A 235 -0.39 -11.72 -7.97
N ARG A 236 -0.98 -12.54 -8.84
CA ARG A 236 -0.22 -13.40 -9.76
C ARG A 236 0.65 -12.59 -10.71
N VAL A 237 0.16 -11.44 -11.17
CA VAL A 237 0.94 -10.52 -12.03
C VAL A 237 2.13 -9.95 -11.25
N VAL A 238 1.93 -9.54 -9.98
CA VAL A 238 3.04 -9.06 -9.14
C VAL A 238 4.07 -10.16 -8.87
N VAL A 239 3.65 -11.41 -8.66
CA VAL A 239 4.59 -12.52 -8.45
C VAL A 239 5.45 -12.83 -9.69
N ALA A 240 4.97 -12.45 -10.89
CA ALA A 240 5.72 -12.60 -12.14
C ALA A 240 6.81 -11.51 -12.30
N ASP A 241 6.55 -10.30 -11.83
CA ASP A 241 7.49 -9.16 -11.84
C ASP A 241 7.56 -8.52 -10.44
N PRO A 242 8.19 -9.22 -9.47
CA PRO A 242 8.12 -8.87 -8.06
C PRO A 242 8.85 -7.55 -7.76
N PRO A 243 8.42 -6.82 -6.72
CA PRO A 243 9.06 -5.57 -6.38
C PRO A 243 10.51 -5.78 -5.94
N THR A 244 11.36 -4.80 -6.24
CA THR A 244 12.78 -4.84 -5.88
C THR A 244 13.17 -3.66 -4.98
N VAL A 245 13.85 -3.98 -3.88
CA VAL A 245 14.46 -3.04 -2.94
C VAL A 245 15.98 -3.14 -3.08
N ASN A 246 16.65 -2.04 -3.40
CA ASN A 246 18.11 -2.00 -3.63
C ASN A 246 18.61 -3.01 -4.69
N GLY A 247 17.80 -3.27 -5.72
CA GLY A 247 18.14 -4.22 -6.80
C GLY A 247 17.94 -5.70 -6.44
N ARG A 248 17.45 -6.02 -5.24
CA ARG A 248 17.07 -7.39 -4.83
C ARG A 248 15.56 -7.51 -4.73
N THR A 249 15.03 -8.70 -5.02
CA THR A 249 13.60 -8.99 -4.88
C THR A 249 13.15 -8.87 -3.42
N ASP A 250 12.03 -8.21 -3.18
CA ASP A 250 11.44 -8.04 -1.86
C ASP A 250 10.58 -9.26 -1.50
N TYR A 251 11.22 -10.27 -0.92
CA TYR A 251 10.55 -11.50 -0.49
C TYR A 251 9.65 -11.29 0.73
N VAL A 252 9.93 -10.29 1.57
CA VAL A 252 9.05 -9.91 2.70
C VAL A 252 7.70 -9.44 2.17
N TYR A 253 7.71 -8.65 1.10
CA TYR A 253 6.49 -8.24 0.41
C TYR A 253 5.71 -9.43 -0.17
N LEU A 254 6.42 -10.39 -0.79
CA LEU A 254 5.78 -11.59 -1.34
C LEU A 254 5.13 -12.45 -0.24
N ALA A 255 5.79 -12.64 0.91
CA ALA A 255 5.24 -13.40 2.04
C ALA A 255 3.96 -12.77 2.61
N ARG A 256 3.84 -11.43 2.54
CA ARG A 256 2.69 -10.68 3.04
C ARG A 256 1.47 -10.67 2.13
N MET A 257 1.60 -11.07 0.86
CA MET A 257 0.49 -11.13 -0.10
C MET A 257 -0.67 -11.99 0.40
N SER A 258 -1.88 -11.82 -0.15
CA SER A 258 -3.01 -12.67 0.21
C SER A 258 -2.87 -14.09 -0.35
N GLU A 259 -3.87 -14.93 -0.09
CA GLU A 259 -3.92 -16.31 -0.55
C GLU A 259 -3.89 -16.43 -2.09
N ASP A 260 -4.24 -15.37 -2.80
CA ASP A 260 -4.15 -15.25 -4.27
C ASP A 260 -2.71 -15.23 -4.81
N GLY A 261 -1.77 -14.80 -3.99
CA GLY A 261 -0.34 -14.74 -4.24
C GLY A 261 0.44 -15.89 -3.64
N TYR A 262 -0.18 -17.07 -3.43
CA TYR A 262 0.48 -18.23 -2.80
C TYR A 262 1.82 -18.62 -3.45
N THR A 263 1.93 -18.52 -4.78
CA THR A 263 3.20 -18.75 -5.49
C THR A 263 4.31 -17.77 -5.10
N GLY A 264 3.95 -16.60 -4.56
CA GLY A 264 4.88 -15.66 -3.95
C GLY A 264 5.35 -16.13 -2.57
N TRP A 265 4.47 -16.76 -1.79
CA TRP A 265 4.81 -17.34 -0.49
C TRP A 265 5.84 -18.45 -0.64
N THR A 266 5.65 -19.36 -1.60
CA THR A 266 6.59 -20.45 -1.87
C THR A 266 7.95 -19.92 -2.35
N LYS A 267 7.96 -18.96 -3.29
CA LYS A 267 9.20 -18.28 -3.72
C LYS A 267 9.94 -17.61 -2.56
N ALA A 268 9.21 -16.90 -1.68
CA ALA A 268 9.80 -16.27 -0.51
C ALA A 268 10.39 -17.30 0.44
N PHE A 269 9.65 -18.37 0.72
CA PHE A 269 10.11 -19.45 1.58
C PHE A 269 11.33 -20.18 1.01
N ASP A 270 11.30 -20.59 -0.25
CA ASP A 270 12.38 -21.32 -0.90
C ASP A 270 13.67 -20.47 -0.94
N HIS A 271 13.54 -19.17 -1.23
CA HIS A 271 14.66 -18.25 -1.17
C HIS A 271 15.21 -18.13 0.24
N THR A 272 14.36 -17.82 1.22
CA THR A 272 14.78 -17.70 2.63
C THR A 272 15.44 -18.97 3.14
N GLN A 273 14.85 -20.15 2.88
CA GLN A 273 15.44 -21.43 3.27
C GLN A 273 16.81 -21.64 2.63
N SER A 274 16.94 -21.36 1.33
CA SER A 274 18.22 -21.53 0.62
C SER A 274 19.31 -20.60 1.15
N GLU A 275 18.97 -19.35 1.45
CA GLU A 275 19.89 -18.34 1.95
C GLU A 275 20.34 -18.63 3.38
N LEU A 276 19.40 -18.96 4.28
CA LEU A 276 19.73 -19.36 5.65
C LEU A 276 20.64 -20.59 5.66
N LYS A 277 20.28 -21.62 4.88
CA LYS A 277 21.09 -22.84 4.76
C LYS A 277 22.49 -22.54 4.22
N ARG A 278 22.61 -21.71 3.18
CA ARG A 278 23.90 -21.27 2.62
C ARG A 278 24.78 -20.62 3.69
N ILE A 279 24.21 -19.76 4.53
CA ILE A 279 24.96 -19.05 5.57
C ILE A 279 25.37 -20.02 6.69
N VAL A 280 24.49 -20.94 7.09
CA VAL A 280 24.80 -22.00 8.08
C VAL A 280 25.94 -22.90 7.56
N ASP A 281 25.83 -23.38 6.32
CA ASP A 281 26.80 -24.30 5.71
C ASP A 281 28.17 -23.64 5.47
N ALA A 282 28.20 -22.31 5.27
CA ALA A 282 29.43 -21.56 5.09
C ALA A 282 30.32 -21.52 6.35
N LYS A 283 29.78 -21.84 7.54
CA LYS A 283 30.51 -21.89 8.83
C LYS A 283 31.43 -20.68 9.05
N LEU A 284 30.90 -19.49 8.72
CA LEU A 284 31.67 -18.25 8.79
C LEU A 284 32.11 -17.97 10.24
N PRO A 285 33.31 -17.42 10.48
CA PRO A 285 33.76 -17.06 11.84
C PRO A 285 32.91 -15.92 12.43
N GLY A 286 32.33 -15.07 11.58
CA GLY A 286 31.41 -13.99 11.93
C GLY A 286 30.44 -13.70 10.78
N ILE A 287 29.31 -13.06 11.10
CA ILE A 287 28.24 -12.77 10.15
C ILE A 287 28.33 -11.30 9.75
N GLY A 288 28.71 -11.04 8.50
CA GLY A 288 28.79 -9.68 7.94
C GLY A 288 27.43 -9.00 7.78
N VAL A 289 27.45 -7.68 7.51
CA VAL A 289 26.27 -6.82 7.40
C VAL A 289 25.24 -7.34 6.40
N ASP A 290 25.67 -7.76 5.21
CA ASP A 290 24.77 -8.26 4.18
C ASP A 290 24.07 -9.56 4.59
N ASN A 291 24.81 -10.49 5.20
CA ASN A 291 24.23 -11.74 5.70
C ASN A 291 23.27 -11.49 6.86
N ARG A 292 23.57 -10.53 7.75
CA ARG A 292 22.63 -10.13 8.81
C ARG A 292 21.33 -9.58 8.26
N ARG A 293 21.40 -8.84 7.14
CA ARG A 293 20.21 -8.30 6.47
C ARG A 293 19.35 -9.43 5.90
N GLU A 294 19.96 -10.42 5.25
CA GLU A 294 19.25 -11.60 4.76
C GLU A 294 18.62 -12.41 5.90
N ILE A 295 19.32 -12.58 7.02
CA ILE A 295 18.79 -13.26 8.22
C ILE A 295 17.59 -12.50 8.79
N TYR A 296 17.65 -11.18 8.88
CA TYR A 296 16.55 -10.35 9.37
C TYR A 296 15.33 -10.41 8.44
N TYR A 297 15.51 -10.26 7.13
CA TYR A 297 14.38 -10.39 6.20
C TYR A 297 13.82 -11.81 6.16
N GLY A 298 14.69 -12.82 6.29
CA GLY A 298 14.29 -14.22 6.44
C GLY A 298 13.41 -14.44 7.67
N SER A 299 13.72 -13.80 8.80
CA SER A 299 12.89 -13.91 10.01
C SER A 299 11.49 -13.35 9.79
N LEU A 300 11.37 -12.19 9.14
CA LEU A 300 10.08 -11.58 8.82
C LEU A 300 9.26 -12.48 7.88
N VAL A 301 9.90 -13.08 6.86
CA VAL A 301 9.23 -14.03 5.96
C VAL A 301 8.72 -15.25 6.73
N LEU A 302 9.57 -15.90 7.53
CA LEU A 302 9.20 -17.10 8.28
C LEU A 302 8.06 -16.83 9.26
N GLN A 303 8.10 -15.71 9.97
CA GLN A 303 7.07 -15.30 10.93
C GLN A 303 5.70 -15.12 10.25
N GLU A 304 5.66 -14.41 9.12
CA GLU A 304 4.44 -14.21 8.34
C GLU A 304 3.86 -15.54 7.82
N LEU A 305 4.72 -16.44 7.34
CA LEU A 305 4.31 -17.75 6.82
C LEU A 305 3.79 -18.68 7.92
N VAL A 306 4.42 -18.68 9.09
CA VAL A 306 3.95 -19.43 10.26
C VAL A 306 2.58 -18.94 10.70
N GLU A 307 2.38 -17.62 10.78
CA GLU A 307 1.09 -17.03 11.15
C GLU A 307 -0.01 -17.44 10.15
N LYS A 308 0.29 -17.39 8.85
CA LYS A 308 -0.61 -17.85 7.78
C LYS A 308 -0.93 -19.34 7.92
N TYR A 309 0.08 -20.18 8.14
CA TYR A 309 -0.11 -21.62 8.32
C TYR A 309 -1.04 -21.89 9.51
N TYR A 310 -0.76 -21.27 10.66
CA TYR A 310 -1.57 -21.40 11.87
C TYR A 310 -3.03 -21.00 11.67
N ARG A 311 -3.25 -19.83 11.04
CA ARG A 311 -4.60 -19.34 10.73
C ARG A 311 -5.36 -20.29 9.80
N LEU A 312 -4.68 -20.82 8.78
CA LEU A 312 -5.29 -21.72 7.80
C LEU A 312 -5.59 -23.11 8.38
N ILE A 313 -4.67 -23.68 9.16
CA ILE A 313 -4.86 -25.01 9.74
C ILE A 313 -5.97 -25.02 10.81
N LEU A 314 -6.07 -23.99 11.65
CA LEU A 314 -7.19 -23.91 12.59
C LEU A 314 -8.55 -23.80 11.90
N LYS A 315 -8.58 -23.11 10.75
CA LYS A 315 -9.81 -22.88 9.99
C LYS A 315 -10.23 -24.11 9.17
N TYR A 316 -9.29 -24.76 8.49
CA TYR A 316 -9.57 -25.80 7.49
C TYR A 316 -9.00 -27.19 7.79
N GLY A 317 -8.09 -27.31 8.76
CA GLY A 317 -7.49 -28.57 9.15
C GLY A 317 -8.46 -29.48 9.91
N SER A 318 -8.27 -30.79 9.75
CA SER A 318 -8.92 -31.80 10.58
C SER A 318 -8.36 -31.78 12.00
N GLU A 319 -9.10 -32.35 12.96
CA GLU A 319 -8.61 -32.47 14.35
C GLU A 319 -7.24 -33.16 14.43
N LYS A 320 -7.03 -34.20 13.61
CA LYS A 320 -5.75 -34.89 13.55
C LYS A 320 -4.65 -33.96 13.03
N GLU A 321 -4.87 -33.27 11.92
CA GLU A 321 -3.88 -32.35 11.34
C GLU A 321 -3.52 -31.21 12.31
N ILE A 322 -4.50 -30.67 13.02
CA ILE A 322 -4.26 -29.66 14.04
C ILE A 322 -3.39 -30.27 15.14
N LYS A 323 -3.75 -31.42 15.71
CA LYS A 323 -2.96 -32.09 16.76
C LYS A 323 -1.53 -32.39 16.32
N ASP A 324 -1.36 -32.90 15.10
CA ASP A 324 -0.04 -33.19 14.52
C ASP A 324 0.79 -31.89 14.40
N TYR A 325 0.20 -30.80 13.90
CA TYR A 325 0.85 -29.49 13.83
C TYR A 325 1.26 -28.93 15.20
N MET A 326 0.37 -29.00 16.20
CA MET A 326 0.69 -28.54 17.55
C MET A 326 1.80 -29.39 18.19
N GLY A 327 1.77 -30.70 17.94
CA GLY A 327 2.79 -31.65 18.39
C GLY A 327 4.16 -31.36 17.79
N GLU A 328 4.23 -31.14 16.47
CA GLU A 328 5.49 -30.80 15.78
C GLU A 328 6.11 -29.51 16.32
N ILE A 329 5.29 -28.50 16.63
CA ILE A 329 5.78 -27.26 17.26
C ILE A 329 6.35 -27.56 18.65
N LEU A 330 5.60 -28.26 19.51
CA LEU A 330 6.07 -28.60 20.87
C LEU A 330 7.36 -29.41 20.86
N ASP A 331 7.49 -30.37 19.93
CA ASP A 331 8.71 -31.16 19.75
C ASP A 331 9.89 -30.27 19.33
N TRP A 332 9.65 -29.31 18.44
CA TRP A 332 10.66 -28.34 18.02
C TRP A 332 11.08 -27.42 19.17
N GLU A 333 10.15 -26.93 19.99
CA GLU A 333 10.45 -26.09 21.15
C GLU A 333 11.30 -26.82 22.19
N GLU A 334 10.94 -28.06 22.49
CA GLU A 334 11.70 -28.89 23.42
C GLU A 334 13.12 -29.15 22.89
N LYS A 335 13.26 -29.38 21.58
CA LYS A 335 14.56 -29.51 20.92
C LYS A 335 15.40 -28.24 21.08
N MET A 336 14.82 -27.07 20.78
CA MET A 336 15.50 -25.78 20.89
C MET A 336 15.91 -25.46 22.33
N LEU A 337 15.04 -25.74 23.31
CA LEU A 337 15.31 -25.54 24.73
C LEU A 337 16.47 -26.43 25.23
N LYS A 338 16.58 -27.65 24.72
CA LYS A 338 17.68 -28.58 25.05
C LYS A 338 18.99 -28.14 24.42
N GLN A 339 18.96 -27.69 23.17
CA GLN A 339 20.16 -27.36 22.40
C GLN A 339 20.73 -25.97 22.74
N TYR A 340 19.86 -25.01 23.05
CA TYR A 340 20.21 -23.61 23.29
C TYR A 340 19.55 -23.09 24.58
N PRO A 341 20.01 -23.54 25.75
CA PRO A 341 19.40 -23.20 27.05
C PRO A 341 19.40 -21.69 27.34
N GLU A 342 20.32 -20.93 26.76
CA GLU A 342 20.40 -19.47 26.87
C GLU A 342 19.13 -18.75 26.38
N LEU A 343 18.37 -19.35 25.46
CA LEU A 343 17.15 -18.75 24.90
C LEU A 343 16.03 -18.59 25.94
N ALA A 344 16.02 -19.42 26.98
CA ALA A 344 15.01 -19.41 28.04
C ALA A 344 15.35 -18.51 29.24
N THR A 345 16.48 -17.77 29.19
CA THR A 345 17.06 -17.15 30.39
C THR A 345 17.05 -15.62 30.41
N SER A 346 16.88 -14.94 29.27
CA SER A 346 17.03 -13.47 29.23
C SER A 346 15.78 -12.68 29.58
N ARG A 347 14.57 -13.29 29.50
CA ARG A 347 13.30 -12.56 29.62
C ARG A 347 12.14 -13.31 30.32
N VAL A 348 12.19 -14.63 30.49
CA VAL A 348 11.11 -15.40 31.15
C VAL A 348 11.29 -15.40 32.68
N SER A 349 10.26 -14.98 33.42
CA SER A 349 10.24 -14.90 34.90
C SER A 349 10.19 -16.27 35.59
N GLY A 350 11.29 -17.02 35.53
CA GLY A 350 11.37 -18.41 36.01
C GLY A 350 12.34 -19.27 35.21
N GLY A 351 12.96 -18.69 34.17
CA GLY A 351 14.00 -19.32 33.38
C GLY A 351 13.55 -20.62 32.69
N ARG A 352 14.51 -21.50 32.43
CA ARG A 352 14.31 -22.78 31.74
C ARG A 352 13.28 -23.71 32.40
N GLU A 353 13.23 -23.75 33.73
CA GLU A 353 12.31 -24.65 34.45
C GLU A 353 10.85 -24.24 34.30
N GLN A 354 10.57 -22.95 34.09
CA GLN A 354 9.24 -22.50 33.75
C GLN A 354 8.86 -22.93 32.34
N VAL A 355 9.73 -22.69 31.35
CA VAL A 355 9.47 -23.08 29.94
C VAL A 355 9.20 -24.58 29.83
N GLN A 356 10.00 -25.41 30.52
CA GLN A 356 9.79 -26.86 30.53
C GLN A 356 8.43 -27.26 31.14
N ARG A 357 8.02 -26.63 32.24
CA ARG A 357 6.71 -26.90 32.86
C ARG A 357 5.55 -26.52 31.95
N GLU A 358 5.66 -25.40 31.24
CA GLU A 358 4.67 -24.93 30.27
C GLU A 358 4.56 -25.90 29.08
N LEU A 359 5.68 -26.40 28.56
CA LEU A 359 5.70 -27.44 27.52
C LEU A 359 5.03 -28.75 28.00
N ASP A 360 5.31 -29.19 29.22
CA ASP A 360 4.72 -30.39 29.79
C ASP A 360 3.20 -30.24 30.01
N GLU A 361 2.74 -29.06 30.44
CA GLU A 361 1.32 -28.73 30.57
C GLU A 361 0.63 -28.71 29.20
N ALA A 362 1.28 -28.07 28.22
CA ALA A 362 0.78 -27.99 26.86
C ALA A 362 0.60 -29.36 26.20
N ARG A 363 1.55 -30.29 26.40
CA ARG A 363 1.42 -31.69 25.95
C ARG A 363 0.22 -32.39 26.60
N LYS A 364 -0.04 -32.15 27.89
CA LYS A 364 -1.21 -32.73 28.60
C LYS A 364 -2.52 -32.19 28.03
N VAL A 365 -2.61 -30.89 27.77
CA VAL A 365 -3.79 -30.26 27.15
C VAL A 365 -4.03 -30.80 25.74
N LEU A 366 -2.96 -30.97 24.95
CA LEU A 366 -3.04 -31.51 23.59
C LEU A 366 -3.52 -32.96 23.55
N ALA A 367 -3.15 -33.76 24.56
CA ALA A 367 -3.59 -35.15 24.70
C ALA A 367 -5.07 -35.29 25.13
N GLY A 368 -5.64 -34.27 25.77
CA GLY A 368 -7.04 -34.22 26.18
C GLY A 368 -7.99 -33.70 25.09
N ASP A 369 -9.20 -33.31 25.50
CA ASP A 369 -10.18 -32.58 24.65
C ASP A 369 -10.11 -31.05 24.84
N GLU A 370 -9.34 -30.59 25.83
CA GLU A 370 -9.22 -29.19 26.22
C GLU A 370 -8.51 -28.32 25.15
N TRP A 371 -7.73 -28.94 24.25
CA TRP A 371 -7.12 -28.27 23.09
C TRP A 371 -8.14 -27.52 22.21
N ARG A 372 -9.42 -27.96 22.18
CA ARG A 372 -10.48 -27.27 21.43
C ARG A 372 -10.81 -25.89 22.00
N THR A 373 -10.45 -25.66 23.26
CA THR A 373 -10.69 -24.43 24.00
C THR A 373 -9.42 -23.61 24.24
N VAL A 374 -8.26 -24.15 23.87
CA VAL A 374 -6.92 -23.64 24.15
C VAL A 374 -6.19 -23.41 22.82
N GLY A 375 -5.79 -22.16 22.54
CA GLY A 375 -5.03 -21.81 21.34
C GLY A 375 -3.52 -21.95 21.54
N LEU A 376 -2.79 -22.25 20.46
CA LEU A 376 -1.35 -21.98 20.36
C LEU A 376 -1.13 -20.46 20.28
N VAL A 377 -0.16 -19.96 21.02
CA VAL A 377 0.33 -18.59 20.95
C VAL A 377 1.65 -18.62 20.18
N VAL A 378 1.74 -17.88 19.07
CA VAL A 378 3.01 -17.66 18.38
C VAL A 378 3.58 -16.34 18.91
N HIS A 379 4.78 -16.33 19.49
CA HIS A 379 5.38 -15.10 20.01
C HIS A 379 5.93 -14.27 18.84
N SER A 380 5.14 -13.31 18.37
CA SER A 380 5.54 -12.30 17.37
C SER A 380 6.03 -11.04 18.09
N GLY A 381 7.30 -10.67 17.91
CA GLY A 381 7.91 -9.49 18.55
C GLY A 381 7.46 -8.14 17.99
N SER A 382 6.87 -8.09 16.79
CA SER A 382 6.46 -6.83 16.19
C SER A 382 5.05 -6.44 16.63
N ARG A 383 4.94 -5.34 17.39
CA ARG A 383 3.66 -4.71 17.71
C ARG A 383 2.87 -4.45 16.42
N VAL A 384 1.56 -4.74 16.51
CA VAL A 384 0.47 -4.38 15.60
C VAL A 384 0.10 -5.44 14.55
N THR A 385 -0.60 -6.48 15.01
CA THR A 385 -1.81 -6.99 14.32
C THR A 385 -2.81 -7.49 15.37
N ARG A 386 -3.97 -6.82 15.44
CA ARG A 386 -5.11 -7.15 16.31
C ARG A 386 -5.73 -8.49 15.90
N VAL A 387 -5.53 -9.54 16.70
CA VAL A 387 -6.54 -10.57 17.04
C VAL A 387 -6.15 -11.15 18.41
N ASP A 388 -6.62 -10.56 19.51
CA ASP A 388 -6.63 -11.14 20.88
C ASP A 388 -5.44 -12.06 21.28
N THR A 389 -4.24 -11.76 20.80
CA THR A 389 -2.97 -12.38 21.17
C THR A 389 -2.41 -11.55 22.30
N TYR A 390 -2.60 -12.00 23.54
CA TYR A 390 -1.94 -11.38 24.67
C TYR A 390 -0.47 -11.80 24.69
N MET A 391 0.41 -10.79 24.68
CA MET A 391 1.83 -10.94 24.88
C MET A 391 2.10 -11.52 26.28
N PHE A 392 2.75 -12.68 26.37
CA PHE A 392 3.60 -12.94 27.52
C PHE A 392 4.84 -12.06 27.36
N GLU A 393 4.95 -11.02 28.18
CA GLU A 393 6.20 -10.30 28.37
C GLU A 393 7.24 -11.30 28.89
N GLY A 394 8.14 -11.76 28.02
CA GLY A 394 9.24 -12.61 28.48
C GLY A 394 9.87 -13.56 27.46
N TYR A 395 9.21 -13.82 26.33
CA TYR A 395 9.78 -14.69 25.29
C TYR A 395 10.35 -13.87 24.15
N ASP A 396 11.35 -14.43 23.47
CA ASP A 396 11.90 -13.82 22.27
C ASP A 396 11.04 -14.17 21.04
N SER A 397 11.05 -13.26 20.06
CA SER A 397 10.15 -13.15 18.89
C SER A 397 10.09 -14.33 17.91
N GLY A 398 10.59 -15.50 18.28
CA GLY A 398 10.54 -16.73 17.48
C GLY A 398 10.37 -18.00 18.31
N PHE A 399 9.87 -17.88 19.55
CA PHE A 399 9.36 -19.01 20.33
C PHE A 399 7.85 -19.14 20.13
N PHE A 400 7.32 -20.33 20.35
CA PHE A 400 5.90 -20.59 20.46
C PHE A 400 5.56 -20.71 21.96
N GLY A 401 4.29 -20.64 22.28
CA GLY A 401 3.80 -20.76 23.65
C GLY A 401 2.42 -21.38 23.58
N LEU A 402 2.02 -22.10 24.61
CA LEU A 402 0.68 -22.69 24.69
C LEU A 402 -0.05 -22.08 25.88
N GLN A 403 -1.20 -21.44 25.63
CA GLN A 403 -1.94 -20.71 26.66
C GLN A 403 -3.13 -21.52 27.19
N THR A 404 -3.05 -21.96 28.45
CA THR A 404 -4.11 -22.71 29.14
C THR A 404 -5.14 -21.84 29.87
N THR A 405 -5.06 -20.50 29.76
CA THR A 405 -5.93 -19.57 30.51
C THR A 405 -7.24 -19.23 29.80
N ARG A 406 -8.36 -19.39 30.55
CA ARG A 406 -9.79 -19.17 30.20
C ARG A 406 -10.18 -17.88 29.46
N ALA A 407 -9.31 -16.87 29.34
CA ALA A 407 -9.65 -15.55 28.82
C ALA A 407 -9.53 -15.43 27.28
N GLY A 408 -8.85 -16.38 26.63
CA GLY A 408 -8.74 -16.47 25.17
C GLY A 408 -9.45 -17.72 24.65
N LYS A 409 -10.75 -17.88 24.92
CA LYS A 409 -11.53 -18.91 24.21
C LYS A 409 -11.34 -18.66 22.72
N ILE A 410 -10.77 -19.64 21.99
CA ILE A 410 -10.85 -19.66 20.53
C ILE A 410 -12.32 -19.39 20.21
N LYS A 411 -12.58 -18.24 19.58
CA LYS A 411 -13.92 -17.77 19.28
C LYS A 411 -14.67 -18.94 18.65
N ASP A 412 -15.62 -19.46 19.41
CA ASP A 412 -16.42 -20.66 19.17
C ASP A 412 -16.17 -21.26 17.78
N ILE A 413 -15.39 -22.34 17.70
CA ILE A 413 -15.23 -23.19 16.50
C ILE A 413 -16.57 -23.91 16.24
N SER A 414 -17.70 -23.21 16.34
CA SER A 414 -18.95 -23.71 15.82
C SER A 414 -18.75 -23.95 14.32
N GLU A 415 -19.09 -25.15 13.86
CA GLU A 415 -19.01 -25.49 12.43
C GLU A 415 -19.76 -24.47 11.56
N TRP A 416 -20.80 -23.84 12.13
CA TRP A 416 -21.55 -22.74 11.54
C TRP A 416 -20.74 -21.47 11.28
N GLY A 417 -19.86 -21.07 12.21
CA GLY A 417 -18.96 -19.92 12.01
C GLY A 417 -17.87 -20.18 10.96
N LYS A 418 -17.40 -21.44 10.87
CA LYS A 418 -16.48 -21.89 9.81
C LYS A 418 -17.17 -21.91 8.44
N LEU A 419 -18.42 -22.41 8.37
CA LEU A 419 -19.20 -22.47 7.14
C LEU A 419 -19.53 -21.09 6.56
N LEU A 420 -19.97 -20.15 7.40
CA LEU A 420 -20.39 -18.81 6.95
C LEU A 420 -19.21 -17.90 6.56
N ASN A 421 -18.00 -18.21 7.00
CA ASN A 421 -16.78 -17.45 6.70
C ASN A 421 -15.75 -18.28 5.88
N SER A 422 -16.16 -19.39 5.28
CA SER A 422 -15.28 -20.28 4.50
C SER A 422 -15.06 -19.72 3.10
N SER A 423 -13.81 -19.42 2.76
CA SER A 423 -13.39 -19.09 1.40
C SER A 423 -12.89 -20.35 0.69
N TYR A 424 -13.41 -20.62 -0.52
CA TYR A 424 -12.91 -21.71 -1.35
C TYR A 424 -11.41 -21.59 -1.61
N ARG A 425 -10.93 -20.35 -1.83
CA ARG A 425 -9.53 -20.08 -2.14
C ARG A 425 -8.62 -20.38 -0.95
N GLU A 426 -8.96 -19.92 0.25
CA GLU A 426 -8.19 -20.22 1.46
C GLU A 426 -8.10 -21.75 1.71
N ARG A 427 -9.17 -22.50 1.44
CA ARG A 427 -9.16 -23.97 1.57
C ARG A 427 -8.20 -24.64 0.59
N VAL A 428 -8.16 -24.18 -0.65
CA VAL A 428 -7.21 -24.67 -1.66
C VAL A 428 -5.78 -24.30 -1.25
N THR A 429 -5.56 -23.06 -0.83
CA THR A 429 -4.27 -22.57 -0.35
C THR A 429 -3.76 -23.38 0.84
N TYR A 430 -4.62 -23.71 1.82
CA TYR A 430 -4.24 -24.58 2.94
C TYR A 430 -3.73 -25.95 2.46
N LYS A 431 -4.45 -26.60 1.54
CA LYS A 431 -4.04 -27.90 0.99
C LYS A 431 -2.73 -27.82 0.22
N GLN A 432 -2.52 -26.75 -0.54
CA GLN A 432 -1.25 -26.53 -1.24
C GLN A 432 -0.13 -26.30 -0.23
N MET A 433 -0.34 -25.43 0.76
CA MET A 433 0.60 -25.11 1.82
C MET A 433 1.03 -26.34 2.61
N SER A 434 0.10 -27.18 3.05
CA SER A 434 0.43 -28.40 3.77
C SER A 434 1.19 -29.43 2.93
N SER A 435 1.01 -29.41 1.60
CA SER A 435 1.71 -30.32 0.68
C SER A 435 3.11 -29.84 0.24
N GLU A 436 3.27 -28.55 -0.08
CA GLU A 436 4.51 -27.98 -0.65
C GLU A 436 5.45 -27.43 0.43
N MET A 437 4.89 -26.95 1.54
CA MET A 437 5.61 -26.36 2.68
C MET A 437 5.09 -26.95 3.99
N PRO A 438 5.28 -28.27 4.23
CA PRO A 438 4.85 -28.90 5.48
C PRO A 438 5.53 -28.21 6.67
N ILE A 439 4.84 -28.13 7.81
CA ILE A 439 5.30 -27.35 8.96
C ILE A 439 6.70 -27.75 9.43
N GLY A 440 7.06 -29.03 9.46
CA GLY A 440 8.43 -29.48 9.76
C GLY A 440 9.52 -28.87 8.86
N ARG A 441 9.24 -28.63 7.57
CA ARG A 441 10.18 -27.94 6.65
C ARG A 441 10.35 -26.47 7.03
N VAL A 442 9.26 -25.82 7.45
CA VAL A 442 9.28 -24.43 7.93
C VAL A 442 10.02 -24.32 9.26
N LEU A 443 9.77 -25.23 10.20
CA LEU A 443 10.45 -25.31 11.49
C LEU A 443 11.96 -25.53 11.34
N HIS A 444 12.40 -26.32 10.36
CA HIS A 444 13.82 -26.45 10.05
C HIS A 444 14.45 -25.12 9.61
N ALA A 445 13.77 -24.33 8.77
CA ALA A 445 14.28 -23.02 8.36
C ALA A 445 14.32 -22.03 9.55
N ILE A 446 13.37 -22.15 10.49
CA ILE A 446 13.36 -21.38 11.74
C ILE A 446 14.52 -21.79 12.65
N GLU A 447 14.84 -23.09 12.71
CA GLU A 447 16.03 -23.60 13.42
C GLU A 447 17.31 -22.99 12.84
N ASP A 448 17.49 -23.02 11.50
CA ASP A 448 18.64 -22.40 10.82
C ASP A 448 18.76 -20.91 11.16
N TYR A 449 17.65 -20.18 11.14
CA TYR A 449 17.60 -18.78 11.57
C TYR A 449 18.09 -18.60 13.01
N TRP A 450 17.62 -19.44 13.94
CA TRP A 450 18.00 -19.34 15.35
C TRP A 450 19.48 -19.64 15.59
N VAL A 451 20.05 -20.62 14.89
CA VAL A 451 21.49 -20.91 14.93
C VAL A 451 22.29 -19.65 14.54
N LEU A 452 21.91 -19.03 13.43
CA LEU A 452 22.59 -17.83 12.93
C LEU A 452 22.39 -16.62 13.85
N ARG A 453 21.19 -16.46 14.42
CA ARG A 453 20.90 -15.38 15.36
C ARG A 453 21.72 -15.50 16.64
N LEU A 454 21.85 -16.71 17.19
CA LEU A 454 22.72 -16.97 18.34
C LEU A 454 24.19 -16.68 18.03
N GLN A 455 24.64 -16.99 16.81
CA GLN A 455 25.99 -16.63 16.37
C GLN A 455 26.20 -15.11 16.29
N ILE A 456 25.20 -14.35 15.83
CA ILE A 456 25.23 -12.88 15.81
C ILE A 456 25.25 -12.32 17.22
N LEU A 457 24.46 -12.90 18.14
CA LEU A 457 24.42 -12.45 19.53
C LEU A 457 25.75 -12.63 20.27
N LYS A 458 26.59 -13.57 19.84
CA LYS A 458 27.94 -13.82 20.37
C LYS A 458 28.99 -12.84 19.82
N GLN A 459 28.69 -12.04 18.79
CA GLN A 459 29.61 -11.03 18.24
C GLN A 459 29.62 -9.74 19.09
N PRO A 460 30.75 -8.99 19.11
CA PRO A 460 30.85 -7.73 19.83
C PRO A 460 29.81 -6.69 19.36
N ASP A 461 29.30 -5.87 20.29
CA ASP A 461 28.31 -4.81 20.04
C ASP A 461 28.75 -3.83 18.94
N THR A 462 30.05 -3.53 18.86
CA THR A 462 30.63 -2.65 17.85
C THR A 462 30.51 -3.20 16.42
N GLU A 463 30.35 -4.51 16.27
CA GLU A 463 30.15 -5.18 14.98
C GLU A 463 28.66 -5.34 14.65
N ARG A 464 27.74 -5.11 15.60
CA ARG A 464 26.28 -5.19 15.45
C ARG A 464 25.72 -3.80 15.08
N MET A 465 25.56 -3.52 13.78
CA MET A 465 25.01 -2.23 13.31
C MET A 465 23.55 -2.03 13.72
N VAL A 466 23.18 -0.79 14.08
CA VAL A 466 21.83 -0.39 14.55
C VAL A 466 20.72 -0.66 13.53
N GLU A 467 20.97 -0.49 12.22
CA GLU A 467 19.95 -0.64 11.16
C GLU A 467 19.52 -2.10 10.90
N VAL A 468 20.32 -3.07 11.33
CA VAL A 468 20.06 -4.51 11.13
C VAL A 468 20.30 -5.27 12.45
N ASP A 469 20.14 -4.57 13.57
CA ASP A 469 20.31 -5.19 14.87
C ASP A 469 19.16 -6.16 15.08
N ILE A 470 19.48 -7.44 15.24
CA ILE A 470 18.54 -8.50 15.62
C ILE A 470 18.71 -8.91 17.08
N SER A 471 19.49 -8.14 17.85
CA SER A 471 19.66 -8.33 19.28
C SER A 471 18.31 -8.22 20.00
N PHE A 472 18.24 -8.79 21.21
CA PHE A 472 17.06 -8.69 22.05
C PHE A 472 16.61 -7.23 22.26
N ALA A 473 17.48 -6.24 22.15
CA ALA A 473 17.18 -4.82 22.39
C ALA A 473 16.71 -4.04 21.15
N SER A 474 16.69 -4.64 19.96
CA SER A 474 16.42 -3.95 18.70
C SER A 474 15.02 -3.31 18.61
N PRO A 475 14.89 -2.04 18.19
CA PRO A 475 13.60 -1.39 17.94
C PRO A 475 12.81 -2.00 16.77
N GLY A 476 13.48 -2.63 15.81
CA GLY A 476 12.85 -3.19 14.59
C GLY A 476 12.13 -4.53 14.81
N LEU A 477 12.25 -5.10 16.03
CA LEU A 477 11.59 -6.32 16.50
C LEU A 477 10.69 -6.03 17.74
N ARG A 478 10.31 -4.77 17.97
CA ARG A 478 9.40 -4.32 19.06
C ARG A 478 7.97 -4.06 18.60
#